data_AF-A0A031I5U7-F1
#
_entry.id   AF-A0A031I5U7-F1
#
_cell.length_a   1.000
_cell.length_b   1.000
_cell.length_c   1.000
_cell.angle_alpha   90.00
_cell.angle_beta   90.00
_cell.angle_gamma   90.00
#
_symmetry.space_group_name_H-M   'P 1'
#
loop_
_entity.id
_entity.type
_entity.pdbx_description
1 polymer ?
#
loop_
_entity_poly.entity_id
_entity_poly.type
_entity_poly.pdbx_seq_one_letter_code
_entity_poly.pdbx_strand_id
1 'polypeptide(L)'
;MSAPAPSPASLSHLRALAAVRPVVSGVLPFGVDALDARIADHGLALGGLHEVSPATPTLSDDAAATLFAVGVAARAAAANGRRVLWALTRFDLYAPGLEQAGLDPATLLFVEARDDKDVLAVMEDGLRHGGLAAVVGEVKRADMVATRRLQLAAMSGGAPALLSRRWRRQGVDPLSDLSAAMTRWRIACAPSARLPAPGVGRPRWTVELARQRGGPGFTLELEACDATGRLALPAAPRDRAVAADRAAARAA
;
A
#
# COMPACT_ATOMS: atom_id res chain seq x y z
N MET A 1 -21.69 -28.68 37.29
CA MET A 1 -20.48 -29.49 36.99
C MET A 1 -19.63 -28.70 36.01
N SER A 2 -18.54 -28.09 36.48
CA SER A 2 -17.65 -27.27 35.65
C SER A 2 -16.76 -28.18 34.82
N ALA A 3 -16.63 -27.94 33.52
CA ALA A 3 -15.73 -28.71 32.66
C ALA A 3 -14.29 -28.56 33.16
N PRO A 4 -13.49 -29.64 33.22
CA PRO A 4 -12.12 -29.56 33.67
C PRO A 4 -11.30 -28.67 32.74
N ALA A 5 -10.46 -27.81 33.31
CA ALA A 5 -9.55 -26.98 32.54
C ALA A 5 -8.62 -27.85 31.68
N PRO A 6 -8.36 -27.47 30.41
CA PRO A 6 -7.52 -28.25 29.53
C PRO A 6 -6.10 -28.38 30.11
N SER A 7 -5.54 -29.58 30.04
CA SER A 7 -4.20 -29.85 30.56
C SER A 7 -3.13 -29.08 29.77
N PRO A 8 -1.97 -28.80 30.38
CA PRO A 8 -0.84 -28.13 29.71
C PRO A 8 -0.40 -28.84 28.41
N ALA A 9 -0.53 -30.17 28.37
CA ALA A 9 -0.23 -31.00 27.20
C ALA A 9 -1.23 -30.82 26.05
N SER A 10 -2.52 -30.60 26.36
CA SER A 10 -3.53 -30.31 25.34
C SER A 10 -3.34 -28.91 24.73
N LEU A 11 -2.89 -27.94 25.53
CA LEU A 11 -2.58 -26.59 25.06
C LEU A 11 -1.31 -26.56 24.19
N SER A 12 -0.28 -27.34 24.52
CA SER A 12 0.93 -27.44 23.69
C SER A 12 0.64 -28.16 22.37
N HIS A 13 -0.19 -29.21 22.38
CA HIS A 13 -0.63 -29.90 21.17
C HIS A 13 -1.50 -29.01 20.27
N LEU A 14 -2.44 -28.24 20.82
CA LEU A 14 -3.20 -27.23 20.08
C LEU A 14 -2.32 -26.11 19.52
N ARG A 15 -1.29 -25.66 20.26
CA ARG A 15 -0.30 -24.71 19.75
C ARG A 15 0.55 -25.30 18.64
N ALA A 16 0.86 -26.59 18.67
CA ALA A 16 1.59 -27.28 17.60
C ALA A 16 0.73 -27.48 16.34
N LEU A 17 -0.57 -27.74 16.50
CA LEU A 17 -1.54 -27.81 15.39
C LEU A 17 -1.87 -26.43 14.81
N ALA A 18 -1.89 -25.39 15.65
CA ALA A 18 -2.09 -24.00 15.24
C ALA A 18 -0.80 -23.31 14.79
N ALA A 19 0.36 -23.91 15.02
CA ALA A 19 1.63 -23.48 14.47
C ALA A 19 1.64 -23.82 12.98
N VAL A 20 0.97 -22.97 12.20
CA VAL A 20 1.37 -22.74 10.82
C VAL A 20 2.87 -22.47 10.90
N ARG A 21 3.66 -23.37 10.31
CA ARG A 21 5.10 -23.21 10.14
C ARG A 21 5.29 -21.75 9.69
N PRO A 22 6.01 -20.89 10.42
CA PRO A 22 6.22 -19.54 9.95
C PRO A 22 7.01 -19.71 8.65
N VAL A 23 6.31 -19.58 7.51
CA VAL A 23 6.97 -19.18 6.29
C VAL A 23 7.65 -17.90 6.71
N VAL A 24 8.99 -17.89 6.73
CA VAL A 24 9.75 -16.67 6.99
C VAL A 24 9.42 -15.78 5.80
N SER A 25 8.33 -15.03 5.94
CA SER A 25 7.87 -14.08 4.94
C SER A 25 8.90 -12.98 4.99
N GLY A 26 9.69 -12.86 3.91
CA GLY A 26 10.66 -11.78 3.80
C GLY A 26 9.98 -10.42 3.97
N VAL A 27 10.76 -9.41 4.31
CA VAL A 27 10.30 -8.02 4.32
C VAL A 27 10.77 -7.34 3.04
N LEU A 28 9.91 -6.51 2.46
CA LEU A 28 10.23 -5.61 1.37
C LEU A 28 10.44 -4.21 1.97
N PRO A 29 11.69 -3.82 2.31
CA PRO A 29 11.99 -2.45 2.74
C PRO A 29 11.61 -1.48 1.62
N PHE A 30 11.32 -0.21 1.89
CA PHE A 30 11.10 0.80 0.85
C PHE A 30 12.42 1.31 0.24
N GLY A 31 13.54 1.14 0.96
CA GLY A 31 14.84 1.68 0.57
C GLY A 31 14.99 3.16 0.92
N VAL A 32 14.19 3.63 1.88
CA VAL A 32 14.22 5.00 2.41
C VAL A 32 14.33 4.88 3.93
N ASP A 33 15.51 5.11 4.49
CA ASP A 33 15.78 4.87 5.92
C ASP A 33 14.81 5.61 6.85
N ALA A 34 14.44 6.85 6.50
CA ALA A 34 13.48 7.65 7.26
C ALA A 34 12.06 7.04 7.30
N LEU A 35 11.73 6.19 6.31
CA LEU A 35 10.48 5.44 6.25
C LEU A 35 10.64 4.07 6.93
N ASP A 36 11.66 3.30 6.52
CA ASP A 36 11.87 1.93 6.99
C ASP A 36 12.18 1.87 8.48
N ALA A 37 12.92 2.83 9.04
CA ALA A 37 13.18 2.87 10.49
C ALA A 37 11.91 3.07 11.34
N ARG A 38 10.82 3.59 10.75
CA ARG A 38 9.54 3.85 11.44
C ARG A 38 8.53 2.73 11.28
N ILE A 39 8.75 1.82 10.34
CA ILE A 39 7.94 0.62 10.16
C ILE A 39 8.47 -0.44 11.13
N ALA A 40 7.58 -1.07 11.90
CA ALA A 40 7.94 -2.02 12.96
C ALA A 40 8.86 -3.15 12.48
N ASP A 41 8.60 -3.65 11.26
CA ASP A 41 9.37 -4.73 10.63
C ASP A 41 10.39 -4.22 9.59
N HIS A 42 10.68 -2.92 9.56
CA HIS A 42 11.59 -2.27 8.61
C HIS A 42 11.23 -2.43 7.12
N GLY A 43 9.96 -2.71 6.83
CA GLY A 43 9.44 -2.89 5.49
C GLY A 43 8.05 -3.52 5.48
N LEU A 44 7.53 -3.81 4.28
CA LEU A 44 6.27 -4.52 4.12
C LEU A 44 6.50 -6.03 4.18
N ALA A 45 5.72 -6.75 5.00
CA ALA A 45 5.77 -8.20 5.02
C ALA A 45 5.32 -8.79 3.68
N LEU A 46 6.19 -9.55 3.00
CA LEU A 46 5.83 -10.22 1.75
C LEU A 46 4.72 -11.27 1.93
N GLY A 47 4.48 -11.79 3.14
CA GLY A 47 3.30 -12.63 3.44
C GLY A 47 2.14 -11.85 4.07
N GLY A 48 2.08 -10.53 3.89
CA GLY A 48 1.15 -9.64 4.58
C GLY A 48 0.04 -9.07 3.70
N LEU A 49 -1.09 -8.76 4.33
CA LEU A 49 -2.11 -7.88 3.77
C LEU A 49 -1.78 -6.42 4.11
N HIS A 50 -1.74 -5.57 3.08
CA HIS A 50 -1.48 -4.14 3.20
C HIS A 50 -2.62 -3.39 2.52
N GLU A 51 -3.31 -2.53 3.27
CA GLU A 51 -4.36 -1.67 2.71
C GLU A 51 -3.77 -0.33 2.29
N VAL A 52 -4.18 0.17 1.13
CA VAL A 52 -3.82 1.49 0.62
C VAL A 52 -5.11 2.22 0.29
N SER A 53 -5.26 3.46 0.76
CA SER A 53 -6.41 4.31 0.45
C SER A 53 -5.92 5.67 -0.02
N PRO A 54 -6.60 6.31 -0.98
CA PRO A 54 -6.48 7.75 -1.14
C PRO A 54 -6.94 8.50 0.12
N ALA A 55 -6.26 9.59 0.47
CA ALA A 55 -6.57 10.40 1.64
C ALA A 55 -7.87 11.22 1.47
N THR A 56 -8.21 11.60 0.24
CA THR A 56 -9.44 12.30 -0.12
C THR A 56 -10.12 11.62 -1.32
N PRO A 57 -11.41 11.88 -1.60
CA PRO A 57 -12.10 11.28 -2.75
C PRO A 57 -11.73 11.94 -4.10
N THR A 58 -10.62 12.69 -4.18
CA THR A 58 -10.18 13.33 -5.42
C THR A 58 -9.51 12.31 -6.34
N LEU A 59 -9.63 12.50 -7.66
CA LEU A 59 -8.97 11.63 -8.65
C LEU A 59 -7.44 11.68 -8.52
N SER A 60 -6.88 12.81 -8.09
CA SER A 60 -5.44 12.95 -7.88
C SER A 60 -4.94 12.07 -6.75
N ASP A 61 -5.65 12.02 -5.62
CA ASP A 61 -5.29 11.14 -4.51
C ASP A 61 -5.54 9.67 -4.85
N ASP A 62 -6.61 9.35 -5.59
CA ASP A 62 -6.88 7.99 -6.08
C ASP A 62 -5.75 7.49 -6.98
N ALA A 63 -5.25 8.33 -7.88
CA ALA A 63 -4.09 8.05 -8.70
C ALA A 63 -2.81 7.89 -7.85
N ALA A 64 -2.58 8.76 -6.86
CA ALA A 64 -1.43 8.66 -5.97
C ALA A 64 -1.43 7.35 -5.15
N ALA A 65 -2.58 6.97 -4.60
CA ALA A 65 -2.75 5.70 -3.89
C ALA A 65 -2.51 4.48 -4.79
N THR A 66 -3.03 4.54 -6.02
CA THR A 66 -2.79 3.51 -7.03
C THR A 66 -1.30 3.40 -7.36
N LEU A 67 -0.63 4.51 -7.68
CA LEU A 67 0.80 4.51 -8.04
C LEU A 67 1.71 4.10 -6.86
N PHE A 68 1.32 4.39 -5.62
CA PHE A 68 2.00 3.87 -4.44
C PHE A 68 1.93 2.32 -4.39
N ALA A 69 0.75 1.74 -4.61
CA ALA A 69 0.59 0.28 -4.67
C ALA A 69 1.36 -0.32 -5.87
N VAL A 70 1.38 0.36 -7.01
CA VAL A 70 2.16 -0.02 -8.20
C VAL A 70 3.64 -0.08 -7.88
N GLY A 71 4.21 0.95 -7.23
CA GLY A 71 5.63 0.96 -6.88
C GLY A 71 6.03 -0.19 -5.94
N VAL A 72 5.16 -0.54 -4.99
CA VAL A 72 5.36 -1.72 -4.13
C VAL A 72 5.32 -3.01 -4.96
N ALA A 73 4.31 -3.17 -5.83
CA ALA A 73 4.16 -4.35 -6.67
C ALA A 73 5.33 -4.52 -7.68
N ALA A 74 5.77 -3.41 -8.28
CA ALA A 74 6.93 -3.35 -9.18
C ALA A 74 8.19 -3.86 -8.49
N ARG A 75 8.45 -3.40 -7.27
CA ARG A 75 9.61 -3.83 -6.48
C ARG A 75 9.53 -5.28 -6.05
N ALA A 76 8.34 -5.77 -5.72
CA ALA A 76 8.13 -7.19 -5.46
C ALA A 76 8.39 -8.06 -6.71
N ALA A 77 7.93 -7.61 -7.89
CA ALA A 77 8.17 -8.28 -9.16
C ALA A 77 9.65 -8.27 -9.55
N ALA A 78 10.34 -7.14 -9.41
CA ALA A 78 11.77 -7.03 -9.67
C ALA A 78 12.61 -7.94 -8.76
N ALA A 79 12.18 -8.18 -7.52
CA ALA A 79 12.91 -9.02 -6.57
C ALA A 79 12.87 -10.52 -6.89
N ASN A 80 11.84 -11.02 -7.58
CA ASN A 80 11.65 -12.46 -7.82
C ASN A 80 11.33 -12.85 -9.27
N GLY A 81 11.19 -11.88 -10.18
CA GLY A 81 10.91 -12.09 -11.60
C GLY A 81 9.49 -12.62 -11.89
N ARG A 82 8.57 -12.58 -10.93
CA ARG A 82 7.21 -13.12 -11.08
C ARG A 82 6.23 -12.03 -11.50
N ARG A 83 5.08 -12.48 -12.02
CA ARG A 83 4.00 -11.61 -12.47
C ARG A 83 3.21 -11.05 -11.30
N VAL A 84 2.60 -9.88 -11.52
CA VAL A 84 1.64 -9.25 -10.60
C VAL A 84 0.24 -9.55 -11.10
N LEU A 85 -0.66 -9.94 -10.19
CA LEU A 85 -2.10 -10.02 -10.48
C LEU A 85 -2.78 -8.73 -10.01
N TRP A 86 -3.62 -8.15 -10.86
CA TRP A 86 -4.42 -6.97 -10.52
C TRP A 86 -5.90 -7.22 -10.82
N ALA A 87 -6.69 -7.31 -9.75
CA ALA A 87 -8.13 -7.54 -9.81
C ALA A 87 -8.90 -6.26 -9.51
N LEU A 88 -9.89 -5.94 -10.35
CA LEU A 88 -10.59 -4.66 -10.33
C LEU A 88 -12.01 -4.81 -10.88
N THR A 89 -12.89 -3.85 -10.60
CA THR A 89 -14.29 -3.89 -11.07
C THR A 89 -14.57 -3.07 -12.32
N ARG A 90 -13.64 -2.19 -12.72
CA ARG A 90 -13.72 -1.39 -13.96
C ARG A 90 -12.33 -1.07 -14.47
N PHE A 91 -12.09 -1.32 -15.75
CA PHE A 91 -10.80 -1.05 -16.36
C PHE A 91 -10.53 0.47 -16.51
N ASP A 92 -9.92 1.06 -15.48
CA ASP A 92 -9.51 2.46 -15.43
C ASP A 92 -7.98 2.65 -15.24
N LEU A 93 -7.22 1.56 -15.35
CA LEU A 93 -5.76 1.59 -15.24
C LEU A 93 -5.10 2.10 -16.53
N TYR A 94 -4.26 3.11 -16.38
CA TYR A 94 -3.50 3.70 -17.47
C TYR A 94 -2.09 3.12 -17.53
N ALA A 95 -1.85 2.21 -18.48
CA ALA A 95 -0.59 1.45 -18.59
C ALA A 95 0.70 2.31 -18.58
N PRO A 96 0.78 3.46 -19.29
CA PRO A 96 1.97 4.33 -19.22
C PRO A 96 2.21 4.90 -17.81
N GLY A 97 1.16 5.11 -17.02
CA GLY A 97 1.31 5.51 -15.61
C GLY A 97 1.88 4.40 -14.74
N LEU A 98 1.53 3.14 -15.03
CA LEU A 98 2.09 1.97 -14.34
C LEU A 98 3.59 1.82 -14.64
N GLU A 99 3.96 1.96 -15.91
CA GLU A 99 5.35 1.91 -16.37
C GLU A 99 6.19 3.03 -15.74
N GLN A 100 5.64 4.25 -15.64
CA GLN A 100 6.29 5.37 -14.96
C GLN A 100 6.53 5.13 -13.46
N ALA A 101 5.73 4.27 -12.82
CA ALA A 101 5.94 3.81 -11.44
C ALA A 101 6.67 2.45 -11.37
N GLY A 102 7.26 2.01 -12.48
CA GLY A 102 8.16 0.86 -12.56
C GLY A 102 7.52 -0.51 -12.74
N LEU A 103 6.20 -0.59 -12.93
CA LEU A 103 5.53 -1.84 -13.23
C LEU A 103 5.40 -2.02 -14.74
N ASP A 104 6.20 -2.92 -15.31
CA ASP A 104 6.11 -3.30 -16.71
C ASP A 104 4.74 -3.93 -17.00
N PRO A 105 3.91 -3.34 -17.90
CA PRO A 105 2.61 -3.89 -18.27
C PRO A 105 2.68 -5.34 -18.79
N ALA A 106 3.81 -5.79 -19.35
CA ALA A 106 3.98 -7.18 -19.80
C ALA A 106 4.07 -8.20 -18.65
N THR A 107 4.36 -7.73 -17.43
CA THR A 107 4.41 -8.57 -16.21
C THR A 107 3.10 -8.58 -15.44
N LEU A 108 2.07 -7.89 -15.94
CA LEU A 108 0.79 -7.67 -15.27
C LEU A 108 -0.30 -8.60 -15.81
N LEU A 109 -0.94 -9.33 -14.93
CA LEU A 109 -2.15 -10.10 -15.19
C LEU A 109 -3.35 -9.29 -14.71
N PHE A 110 -4.21 -8.87 -15.64
CA PHE A 110 -5.43 -8.12 -15.31
C PHE A 110 -6.63 -9.04 -15.20
N VAL A 111 -7.46 -8.80 -14.19
CA VAL A 111 -8.75 -9.46 -14.03
C VAL A 111 -9.82 -8.41 -13.75
N GLU A 112 -10.72 -8.22 -14.71
CA GLU A 112 -11.95 -7.46 -14.48
C GLU A 112 -13.01 -8.40 -13.89
N ALA A 113 -13.43 -8.12 -12.67
CA ALA A 113 -14.43 -8.86 -11.92
C ALA A 113 -15.74 -8.06 -11.83
N ARG A 114 -16.85 -8.75 -11.54
CA ARG A 114 -18.19 -8.12 -11.57
C ARG A 114 -18.43 -7.18 -10.39
N ASP A 115 -17.89 -7.51 -9.22
CA ASP A 115 -18.08 -6.75 -7.98
C ASP A 115 -16.91 -6.94 -7.00
N ASP A 116 -16.95 -6.22 -5.87
CA ASP A 116 -15.93 -6.30 -4.82
C ASP A 116 -15.76 -7.74 -4.28
N LYS A 117 -16.83 -8.55 -4.23
CA LYS A 117 -16.77 -9.91 -3.70
C LYS A 117 -15.98 -10.82 -4.65
N ASP A 118 -16.23 -10.69 -5.95
CA ASP A 118 -15.49 -11.42 -6.97
C ASP A 118 -14.02 -10.97 -7.03
N VAL A 119 -13.72 -9.67 -6.86
CA VAL A 119 -12.33 -9.18 -6.71
C VAL A 119 -11.64 -9.86 -5.53
N LEU A 120 -12.26 -9.87 -4.34
CA LEU A 120 -11.69 -10.48 -3.15
C LEU A 120 -11.47 -12.00 -3.32
N ALA A 121 -12.36 -12.69 -4.05
CA ALA A 121 -12.20 -14.11 -4.36
C ALA A 121 -11.01 -14.36 -5.30
N VAL A 122 -10.89 -13.57 -6.38
CA VAL A 122 -9.74 -13.62 -7.30
C VAL A 122 -8.43 -13.36 -6.56
N MET A 123 -8.42 -12.38 -5.65
CA MET A 123 -7.24 -12.11 -4.83
C MET A 123 -6.86 -13.34 -3.98
N GLU A 124 -7.84 -13.97 -3.33
CA GLU A 124 -7.58 -15.14 -2.49
C GLU A 124 -6.99 -16.30 -3.31
N ASP A 125 -7.56 -16.60 -4.48
CA ASP A 125 -7.06 -17.66 -5.36
C ASP A 125 -5.65 -17.35 -5.88
N GLY A 126 -5.40 -16.10 -6.28
CA GLY A 126 -4.08 -15.64 -6.71
C GLY A 126 -3.02 -15.75 -5.60
N LEU A 127 -3.37 -15.39 -4.37
CA LEU A 127 -2.46 -15.51 -3.23
C LEU A 127 -2.17 -16.99 -2.91
N ARG A 128 -3.19 -17.85 -2.91
CA ARG A 128 -3.04 -19.29 -2.66
C ARG A 128 -2.21 -20.02 -3.71
N HIS A 129 -2.16 -19.49 -4.94
CA HIS A 129 -1.32 -20.06 -6.00
C HIS A 129 0.19 -20.03 -5.65
N GLY A 130 0.66 -19.03 -4.89
CA GLY A 130 2.05 -18.94 -4.43
C GLY A 130 3.10 -18.65 -5.51
N GLY A 131 2.68 -18.43 -6.76
CA GLY A 131 3.55 -18.16 -7.92
C GLY A 131 3.64 -16.68 -8.35
N LEU A 132 2.92 -15.78 -7.67
CA LEU A 132 2.86 -14.36 -8.02
C LEU A 132 3.85 -13.53 -7.21
N ALA A 133 4.25 -12.38 -7.76
CA ALA A 133 5.10 -11.40 -7.08
C ALA A 133 4.32 -10.58 -6.06
N ALA A 134 3.08 -10.22 -6.41
CA ALA A 134 2.14 -9.48 -5.60
C ALA A 134 0.73 -9.72 -6.14
N VAL A 135 -0.28 -9.53 -5.29
CA VAL A 135 -1.69 -9.55 -5.68
C VAL A 135 -2.33 -8.25 -5.26
N VAL A 136 -2.79 -7.48 -6.23
CA VAL A 136 -3.48 -6.22 -6.02
C VAL A 136 -4.96 -6.41 -6.27
N GLY A 137 -5.79 -5.88 -5.38
CA GLY A 137 -7.23 -5.83 -5.62
C GLY A 137 -7.80 -4.49 -5.22
N GLU A 138 -8.70 -3.98 -6.06
CA GLU A 138 -9.37 -2.71 -5.84
C GLU A 138 -10.81 -2.94 -5.43
N VAL A 139 -11.12 -2.48 -4.23
CA VAL A 139 -12.46 -2.64 -3.68
C VAL A 139 -12.92 -1.38 -3.01
N LYS A 140 -14.23 -1.18 -3.06
CA LYS A 140 -14.90 -0.24 -2.17
C LYS A 140 -15.10 -0.86 -0.80
N ARG A 141 -15.34 -2.18 -0.75
CA ARG A 141 -15.75 -2.97 0.43
C ARG A 141 -14.82 -4.14 0.69
N ALA A 142 -14.29 -4.23 1.92
CA ALA A 142 -13.86 -5.50 2.48
C ALA A 142 -14.09 -5.49 3.99
N ASP A 143 -14.84 -6.47 4.47
CA ASP A 143 -15.11 -6.65 5.89
C ASP A 143 -13.95 -7.37 6.61
N MET A 144 -14.09 -7.54 7.92
CA MET A 144 -13.09 -8.19 8.74
C MET A 144 -12.87 -9.67 8.38
N VAL A 145 -13.90 -10.35 7.87
CA VAL A 145 -13.80 -11.77 7.47
C VAL A 145 -13.00 -11.89 6.18
N ALA A 146 -13.32 -11.09 5.17
CA ALA A 146 -12.60 -11.03 3.90
C ALA A 146 -11.13 -10.64 4.10
N THR A 147 -10.85 -9.58 4.86
CA THR A 147 -9.47 -9.15 5.14
C THR A 147 -8.70 -10.22 5.92
N ARG A 148 -9.34 -10.97 6.83
CA ARG A 148 -8.69 -12.10 7.52
C ARG A 148 -8.35 -13.24 6.57
N ARG A 149 -9.25 -13.59 5.65
CA ARG A 149 -9.00 -14.60 4.62
C ARG A 149 -7.83 -14.21 3.73
N LEU A 150 -7.79 -12.96 3.26
CA LEU A 150 -6.67 -12.44 2.48
C LEU A 150 -5.35 -12.46 3.25
N GLN A 151 -5.34 -12.05 4.52
CA GLN A 151 -4.14 -12.14 5.35
C GLN A 151 -3.61 -13.58 5.46
N LEU A 152 -4.50 -14.55 5.68
CA LEU A 152 -4.09 -15.97 5.75
C LEU A 152 -3.61 -16.51 4.40
N ALA A 153 -4.25 -16.09 3.29
CA ALA A 153 -3.84 -16.47 1.95
C ALA A 153 -2.47 -15.87 1.60
N ALA A 154 -2.21 -14.60 1.92
CA ALA A 154 -0.91 -13.96 1.76
C ALA A 154 0.18 -14.66 2.58
N MET A 155 -0.11 -14.99 3.84
CA MET A 155 0.82 -15.72 4.70
C MET A 155 1.18 -17.10 4.14
N SER A 156 0.20 -17.82 3.58
CA SER A 156 0.42 -19.14 2.98
C SER A 156 1.13 -19.08 1.62
N GLY A 157 0.83 -18.05 0.81
CA GLY A 157 1.36 -17.87 -0.53
C GLY A 157 2.73 -17.20 -0.58
N GLY A 158 3.09 -16.44 0.46
CA GLY A 158 4.36 -15.70 0.54
C GLY A 158 4.45 -14.48 -0.39
N ALA A 159 3.32 -14.01 -0.93
CA ALA A 159 3.23 -12.82 -1.78
C ALA A 159 2.34 -11.75 -1.12
N PRO A 160 2.71 -10.45 -1.21
CA PRO A 160 2.00 -9.39 -0.53
C PRO A 160 0.62 -9.20 -1.18
N ALA A 161 -0.40 -9.11 -0.33
CA ALA A 161 -1.73 -8.71 -0.74
C ALA A 161 -1.86 -7.20 -0.59
N LEU A 162 -2.00 -6.47 -1.71
CA LEU A 162 -2.19 -5.02 -1.73
C LEU A 162 -3.66 -4.74 -1.99
N LEU A 163 -4.39 -4.34 -0.96
CA LEU A 163 -5.82 -4.04 -1.07
C LEU A 163 -6.02 -2.52 -1.20
N SER A 164 -6.32 -2.06 -2.41
CA SER A 164 -6.69 -0.67 -2.66
C SER A 164 -8.13 -0.43 -2.22
N ARG A 165 -8.30 0.43 -1.22
CA ARG A 165 -9.58 0.80 -0.57
C ARG A 165 -10.07 2.10 -1.18
N ARG A 166 -10.84 2.01 -2.28
CA ARG A 166 -11.37 3.18 -2.98
C ARG A 166 -12.50 3.86 -2.20
N TRP A 167 -12.66 5.18 -2.35
CA TRP A 167 -13.81 5.90 -1.79
C TRP A 167 -15.11 5.40 -2.41
N ARG A 168 -16.09 5.08 -1.55
CA ARG A 168 -17.44 4.71 -2.01
C ARG A 168 -18.31 5.93 -2.20
N ARG A 169 -18.20 6.86 -1.25
CA ARG A 169 -18.98 8.08 -1.07
C ARG A 169 -18.14 9.05 -0.27
N GLN A 170 -18.20 10.34 -0.61
CA GLN A 170 -17.59 11.40 0.18
C GLN A 170 -18.07 11.36 1.64
N GLY A 171 -17.14 11.63 2.57
CA GLY A 171 -17.40 11.68 4.02
C GLY A 171 -17.36 10.34 4.75
N VAL A 172 -17.19 9.21 4.05
CA VAL A 172 -16.96 7.90 4.67
C VAL A 172 -15.54 7.44 4.37
N ASP A 173 -14.67 7.52 5.37
CA ASP A 173 -13.28 7.09 5.29
C ASP A 173 -13.18 5.59 4.92
N PRO A 174 -12.49 5.22 3.82
CA PRO A 174 -12.34 3.82 3.39
C PRO A 174 -11.69 2.89 4.42
N LEU A 175 -10.94 3.44 5.39
CA LEU A 175 -10.25 2.70 6.44
C LEU A 175 -10.97 2.76 7.80
N SER A 176 -12.22 3.26 7.87
CA SER A 176 -13.00 3.27 9.12
C SER A 176 -13.35 1.86 9.61
N ASP A 177 -13.52 0.91 8.69
CA ASP A 177 -13.86 -0.48 9.01
C ASP A 177 -12.70 -1.20 9.69
N LEU A 178 -13.01 -2.16 10.57
CA LEU A 178 -12.03 -3.09 11.13
C LEU A 178 -11.40 -3.93 10.02
N SER A 179 -10.09 -4.19 10.14
CA SER A 179 -9.34 -4.92 9.11
C SER A 179 -8.21 -5.76 9.71
N ALA A 180 -7.99 -6.93 9.12
CA ALA A 180 -6.89 -7.81 9.47
C ALA A 180 -5.52 -7.33 8.95
N ALA A 181 -5.44 -6.26 8.16
CA ALA A 181 -4.21 -5.86 7.50
C ALA A 181 -3.01 -5.70 8.47
N MET A 182 -1.80 -5.91 8.00
CA MET A 182 -0.58 -5.61 8.74
C MET A 182 -0.34 -4.10 8.77
N THR A 183 -0.55 -3.43 7.64
CA THR A 183 -0.43 -1.97 7.51
C THR A 183 -1.65 -1.38 6.80
N ARG A 184 -1.97 -0.14 7.10
CA ARG A 184 -3.03 0.63 6.45
C ARG A 184 -2.50 2.02 6.13
N TRP A 185 -2.48 2.37 4.85
CA TRP A 185 -1.84 3.57 4.32
C TRP A 185 -2.88 4.55 3.76
N ARG A 186 -2.66 5.85 3.96
CA ARG A 186 -3.32 6.92 3.21
C ARG A 186 -2.32 7.69 2.40
N ILE A 187 -2.66 7.92 1.15
CA ILE A 187 -1.81 8.64 0.20
C ILE A 187 -2.57 9.87 -0.28
N ALA A 188 -1.97 11.04 -0.11
CA ALA A 188 -2.47 12.31 -0.63
C ALA A 188 -1.44 12.93 -1.56
N CYS A 189 -1.87 13.61 -2.62
CA CYS A 189 -0.99 14.48 -3.38
C CYS A 189 -0.53 15.67 -2.52
N ALA A 190 0.76 15.99 -2.62
CA ALA A 190 1.37 17.17 -2.02
C ALA A 190 1.94 18.08 -3.12
N PRO A 191 2.04 19.40 -2.89
CA PRO A 191 2.66 20.31 -3.87
C PRO A 191 4.08 19.89 -4.22
N SER A 192 4.40 19.84 -5.52
CA SER A 192 5.76 19.59 -5.98
C SER A 192 6.69 20.75 -5.66
N ALA A 193 8.01 20.50 -5.62
CA ALA A 193 8.98 21.58 -5.51
C ALA A 193 8.87 22.53 -6.72
N ARG A 194 8.98 23.84 -6.45
CA ARG A 194 9.09 24.83 -7.51
C ARG A 194 10.38 24.61 -8.30
N LEU A 195 10.25 24.58 -9.62
CA LEU A 195 11.39 24.53 -10.52
C LEU A 195 11.95 25.94 -10.77
N PRO A 196 13.24 26.08 -11.13
CA PRO A 196 13.82 27.36 -11.53
C PRO A 196 13.23 27.96 -12.82
N ALA A 197 12.48 27.17 -13.57
CA ALA A 197 11.81 27.55 -14.82
C ALA A 197 10.33 27.11 -14.77
N PRO A 198 9.45 27.65 -15.65
CA PRO A 198 8.07 27.21 -15.74
C PRO A 198 7.95 25.69 -15.95
N GLY A 199 7.20 25.02 -15.09
CA GLY A 199 7.00 23.58 -15.14
C GLY A 199 6.49 22.99 -13.83
N VAL A 200 6.18 21.70 -13.85
CA VAL A 200 5.75 20.93 -12.68
C VAL A 200 6.95 20.13 -12.17
N GLY A 201 7.29 20.30 -10.89
CA GLY A 201 8.36 19.52 -10.26
C GLY A 201 8.02 18.05 -10.11
N ARG A 202 8.94 17.28 -9.53
CA ARG A 202 8.67 15.86 -9.22
C ARG A 202 7.40 15.74 -8.36
N PRO A 203 6.48 14.82 -8.69
CA PRO A 203 5.29 14.61 -7.87
C PRO A 203 5.68 14.24 -6.45
N ARG A 204 4.91 14.73 -5.48
CA ARG A 204 5.11 14.48 -4.05
C ARG A 204 3.83 13.98 -3.44
N TRP A 205 3.97 13.16 -2.42
CA TRP A 205 2.86 12.59 -1.67
C TRP A 205 3.05 12.82 -0.18
N THR A 206 1.96 13.10 0.50
CA THR A 206 1.86 12.86 1.94
C THR A 206 1.48 11.40 2.13
N VAL A 207 2.39 10.62 2.71
CA VAL A 207 2.24 9.20 2.99
C VAL A 207 2.00 9.02 4.49
N GLU A 208 0.76 8.68 4.84
CA GLU A 208 0.36 8.36 6.21
C GLU A 208 0.24 6.85 6.37
N LEU A 209 1.01 6.27 7.29
CA LEU A 209 0.75 4.96 7.85
C LEU A 209 -0.27 5.10 8.98
N ALA A 210 -1.55 5.06 8.65
CA ALA A 210 -2.66 5.22 9.60
C ALA A 210 -2.66 4.13 10.68
N ARG A 211 -2.23 2.91 10.32
CA ARG A 211 -2.04 1.80 11.27
C ARG A 211 -0.95 0.86 10.80
N GLN A 212 -0.14 0.39 11.74
CA GLN A 212 0.67 -0.82 11.58
C GLN A 212 0.48 -1.77 12.75
N ARG A 213 0.84 -3.04 12.57
CA ARG A 213 1.01 -3.97 13.68
C ARG A 213 2.39 -3.74 14.31
N GLY A 214 2.49 -3.84 15.62
CA GLY A 214 3.78 -3.75 16.32
C GLY A 214 4.37 -2.34 16.46
N GLY A 215 3.67 -1.28 16.02
CA GLY A 215 4.16 0.09 16.14
C GLY A 215 3.07 1.16 15.97
N PRO A 216 3.38 2.42 16.30
CA PRO A 216 2.47 3.55 16.10
C PRO A 216 2.36 3.93 14.63
N GLY A 217 1.25 4.58 14.25
CA GLY A 217 1.14 5.20 12.93
C GLY A 217 2.06 6.43 12.78
N PHE A 218 2.22 6.90 11.55
CA PHE A 218 2.98 8.12 11.27
C PHE A 218 2.67 8.72 9.90
N THR A 219 3.11 9.97 9.69
CA THR A 219 3.07 10.64 8.39
C THR A 219 4.47 11.10 7.97
N LEU A 220 4.72 11.07 6.66
CA LEU A 220 5.94 11.57 6.01
C LEU A 220 5.59 12.13 4.63
N GLU A 221 6.28 13.18 4.19
CA GLU A 221 6.25 13.61 2.79
C GLU A 221 7.35 12.91 1.98
N LEU A 222 6.99 12.35 0.83
CA LEU A 222 7.86 11.60 -0.06
C LEU A 222 7.71 12.08 -1.50
N GLU A 223 8.77 11.99 -2.30
CA GLU A 223 8.64 12.04 -3.75
C GLU A 223 8.01 10.74 -4.26
N ALA A 224 7.17 10.87 -5.28
CA ALA A 224 6.47 9.76 -5.91
C ALA A 224 7.44 8.72 -6.49
N CYS A 225 6.91 7.53 -6.74
CA CYS A 225 7.67 6.44 -7.35
C CYS A 225 8.35 6.85 -8.66
N ASP A 226 9.61 6.45 -8.83
CA ASP A 226 10.30 6.50 -10.12
C ASP A 226 9.96 5.28 -11.01
N ALA A 227 10.58 5.21 -12.19
CA ALA A 227 10.42 4.12 -13.14
C ALA A 227 10.98 2.75 -12.66
N THR A 228 11.42 2.66 -11.40
CA THR A 228 11.80 1.41 -10.72
C THR A 228 10.93 1.13 -9.49
N GLY A 229 9.86 1.90 -9.30
CA GLY A 229 8.93 1.78 -8.18
C GLY A 229 9.45 2.35 -6.87
N ARG A 230 10.56 3.10 -6.87
CA ARG A 230 11.22 3.59 -5.65
C ARG A 230 10.72 4.97 -5.27
N LEU A 231 10.41 5.13 -3.99
CA LEU A 231 10.15 6.41 -3.34
C LEU A 231 11.47 7.10 -3.00
N ALA A 232 11.44 8.42 -2.82
CA ALA A 232 12.58 9.19 -2.32
C ALA A 232 12.14 10.26 -1.31
N LEU A 233 13.08 10.75 -0.50
CA LEU A 233 12.83 11.94 0.32
C LEU A 233 12.82 13.20 -0.57
N PRO A 234 11.92 14.17 -0.31
CA PRO A 234 11.97 15.45 -0.96
C PRO A 234 13.33 16.11 -0.78
N ALA A 235 13.93 16.61 -1.85
CA ALA A 235 15.10 17.47 -1.72
C ALA A 235 14.74 18.69 -0.85
N ALA A 236 15.57 18.96 0.18
CA ALA A 236 15.39 20.13 1.03
C ALA A 236 15.35 21.39 0.15
N PRO A 237 14.39 22.31 0.38
CA PRO A 237 14.41 23.59 -0.32
C PRO A 237 15.75 24.26 -0.03
N ARG A 238 16.50 24.64 -1.07
CA ARG A 238 17.65 25.52 -0.88
C ARG A 238 17.11 26.81 -0.31
N ASP A 239 17.49 27.14 0.92
CA ASP A 239 17.16 28.41 1.58
C ASP A 239 17.59 29.57 0.68
N ARG A 240 16.69 30.06 -0.15
CA ARG A 240 16.76 31.43 -0.64
C ARG A 240 15.91 32.22 0.32
N ALA A 241 16.56 32.94 1.21
CA ALA A 241 15.95 34.02 1.95
C ALA A 241 15.12 34.85 0.96
N VAL A 242 13.80 34.83 1.13
CA VAL A 242 12.91 35.69 0.37
C VAL A 242 13.28 37.10 0.78
N ALA A 243 13.88 37.87 -0.13
CA ALA A 243 14.03 39.30 0.05
C ALA A 243 12.63 39.87 0.25
N ALA A 244 12.41 40.53 1.39
CA ALA A 244 11.15 41.18 1.70
C ALA A 244 10.82 42.17 0.59
N ASP A 245 9.71 41.94 -0.11
CA ASP A 245 9.17 42.88 -1.09
C ASP A 245 8.82 44.19 -0.36
N ARG A 246 9.69 45.18 -0.48
CA ARG A 246 9.38 46.57 -0.16
C ARG A 246 8.68 47.18 -1.38
N ALA A 247 7.36 47.18 -1.38
CA ALA A 247 6.57 48.10 -2.18
C ALA A 247 5.15 48.20 -1.61
N ALA A 248 4.51 49.35 -1.46
CA ALA A 248 4.95 50.72 -1.36
C ALA A 248 3.74 51.43 -0.74
N ALA A 249 3.94 52.16 0.35
CA ALA A 249 2.97 53.12 0.80
C ALA A 249 2.88 54.23 -0.26
N ARG A 250 1.74 54.35 -0.94
CA ARG A 250 1.35 55.61 -1.59
C ARG A 250 -0.12 55.88 -1.31
N ALA A 251 -0.32 57.00 -0.64
CA ALA A 251 -1.57 57.67 -0.44
C ALA A 251 -2.20 58.14 -1.76
N ALA A 252 -3.52 58.09 -1.82
CA ALA A 252 -4.40 59.14 -2.33
C ALA A 252 -5.79 58.90 -1.72
#